data_AF-A0A2D9QU28-F1
#
_entry.id   AF-A0A2D9QU28-F1
#
_cell.length_a   1.000
_cell.length_b   1.000
_cell.length_c   1.000
_cell.angle_alpha   90.00
_cell.angle_beta   90.00
_cell.angle_gamma   90.00
#
_symmetry.space_group_name_H-M   'P 1'
#
loop_
_entity.id
_entity.type
_entity.pdbx_description
1 polymer ?
#
loop_
_entity_poly.entity_id
_entity_poly.type
_entity_poly.pdbx_seq_one_letter_code
_entity_poly.pdbx_strand_id
1 'polypeptide(L)'
;DSHEKIASLRRTASHQALFYRDNFSRLTDRYAGSYIFLQNQEVVWDGSNPEKAGGVQHLSGETETQAVWLKLVDPEEKEGEHMRVYEQILAD
;
A
#
# COMPACT_ATOMS: atom_id res chain seq x y z
N ASP A 1 7.16 -20.17 8.31
CA ASP A 1 6.98 -19.82 9.74
C ASP A 1 6.08 -18.59 9.86
N SER A 2 5.26 -18.46 10.91
CA SER A 2 4.37 -17.29 11.07
C SER A 2 5.16 -15.98 11.29
N HIS A 3 6.34 -16.04 11.91
CA HIS A 3 7.17 -14.86 12.15
C HIS A 3 7.81 -14.34 10.86
N GLU A 4 8.30 -15.24 10.01
CA GLU A 4 8.85 -14.90 8.69
C GLU A 4 7.77 -14.26 7.80
N LYS A 5 6.55 -14.79 7.83
CA LYS A 5 5.42 -14.22 7.07
C LYS A 5 5.11 -12.80 7.53
N ILE A 6 5.06 -12.54 8.84
CA ILE A 6 4.83 -11.20 9.39
C ILE A 6 5.97 -10.24 9.01
N ALA A 7 7.22 -10.69 9.10
CA ALA A 7 8.38 -9.89 8.71
C ALA A 7 8.33 -9.52 7.22
N SER A 8 8.00 -10.48 6.35
CA SER A 8 7.79 -10.24 4.91
C SER A 8 6.68 -9.22 4.66
N LEU A 9 5.54 -9.34 5.33
CA LEU A 9 4.42 -8.41 5.17
C LEU A 9 4.80 -6.99 5.61
N ARG A 10 5.49 -6.83 6.74
CA ARG A 10 5.97 -5.52 7.20
C ARG A 10 6.94 -4.88 6.20
N ARG A 11 7.91 -5.65 5.71
CA ARG A 11 8.90 -5.19 4.72
C ARG A 11 8.21 -4.77 3.41
N THR A 12 7.32 -5.61 2.90
CA THR A 12 6.66 -5.38 1.61
C THR A 12 5.65 -4.23 1.67
N ALA A 13 4.90 -4.08 2.78
CA ALA A 13 4.05 -2.91 3.02
C ALA A 13 4.88 -1.62 3.07
N SER A 14 6.04 -1.65 3.73
CA SER A 14 6.95 -0.51 3.80
C SER A 14 7.45 -0.10 2.41
N HIS A 15 7.80 -1.07 1.55
CA HIS A 15 8.12 -0.76 0.15
C HIS A 15 6.93 -0.10 -0.58
N GLN A 16 5.69 -0.56 -0.37
CA GLN A 16 4.53 0.04 -1.06
C GLN A 16 4.28 1.49 -0.59
N ALA A 17 4.40 1.75 0.70
CA ALA A 17 4.21 3.10 1.25
C ALA A 17 5.28 4.08 0.73
N LEU A 18 6.55 3.66 0.68
CA LEU A 18 7.61 4.50 0.12
C LEU A 18 7.46 4.68 -1.39
N PHE A 19 7.03 3.64 -2.11
CA PHE A 19 6.70 3.76 -3.52
C PHE A 19 5.57 4.78 -3.75
N TYR A 20 4.52 4.76 -2.93
CA TYR A 20 3.43 5.73 -2.97
C TYR A 20 3.95 7.16 -2.83
N ARG A 21 4.79 7.41 -1.81
CA ARG A 21 5.42 8.72 -1.58
C ARG A 21 6.26 9.15 -2.77
N ASP A 22 7.14 8.27 -3.26
CA ASP A 22 8.09 8.60 -4.33
C ASP A 22 7.41 8.78 -5.69
N ASN A 23 6.19 8.23 -5.85
CA ASN A 23 5.37 8.33 -7.06
C ASN A 23 4.10 9.16 -6.83
N PHE A 24 4.07 10.01 -5.80
CA PHE A 24 2.86 10.69 -5.36
C PHE A 24 2.17 11.44 -6.50
N SER A 25 2.91 12.24 -7.27
CA SER A 25 2.37 12.99 -8.43
C SER A 25 1.66 12.06 -9.44
N ARG A 26 2.30 10.95 -9.82
CA ARG A 26 1.75 9.98 -10.77
C ARG A 26 0.46 9.34 -10.25
N LEU A 27 0.41 9.07 -8.95
CA LEU A 27 -0.74 8.43 -8.31
C LEU A 27 -1.87 9.43 -8.12
N THR A 28 -1.60 10.67 -7.72
CA THR A 28 -2.60 11.73 -7.62
C THR A 28 -3.20 12.07 -8.98
N ASP A 29 -2.39 12.14 -10.04
CA ASP A 29 -2.87 12.45 -11.40
C ASP A 29 -3.92 11.46 -11.89
N ARG A 30 -3.86 10.21 -11.42
CA ARG A 30 -4.72 9.12 -11.89
C ARG A 30 -5.82 8.72 -10.90
N TYR A 31 -5.56 8.82 -9.61
CA TYR A 31 -6.40 8.22 -8.57
C TYR A 31 -6.86 9.19 -7.49
N ALA A 32 -6.63 10.50 -7.64
CA ALA A 32 -7.05 11.49 -6.64
C ALA A 32 -8.53 11.31 -6.24
N GLY A 33 -8.78 11.27 -4.93
CA GLY A 33 -10.10 11.06 -4.33
C GLY A 33 -10.56 9.59 -4.26
N SER A 34 -9.78 8.65 -4.81
CA SER A 34 -10.05 7.20 -4.71
C SER A 34 -9.15 6.53 -3.68
N TYR A 35 -9.67 5.46 -3.07
CA TYR A 35 -8.84 4.48 -2.38
C TYR A 35 -8.10 3.63 -3.41
N ILE A 36 -6.86 3.28 -3.10
CA ILE A 36 -6.06 2.33 -3.87
C ILE A 36 -5.57 1.21 -2.96
N PHE A 37 -5.45 0.01 -3.53
CA PHE A 37 -4.63 -1.06 -3.00
C PHE A 37 -3.36 -1.17 -3.84
N LEU A 38 -2.20 -0.99 -3.22
CA LEU A 38 -0.89 -1.14 -3.84
C LEU A 38 -0.27 -2.48 -3.46
N GLN A 39 0.22 -3.21 -4.45
CA GLN A 39 1.02 -4.41 -4.27
C GLN A 39 2.06 -4.48 -5.38
N ASN A 40 3.31 -4.81 -5.04
CA ASN A 40 4.40 -4.90 -6.02
C ASN A 40 4.54 -3.64 -6.89
N GLN A 41 4.36 -2.45 -6.32
CA GLN A 41 4.46 -1.15 -6.99
C GLN A 41 3.35 -0.90 -8.05
N GLU A 42 2.34 -1.75 -8.07
CA GLU A 42 1.19 -1.66 -8.97
C GLU A 42 -0.09 -1.42 -8.18
N VAL A 43 -0.98 -0.58 -8.73
CA VAL A 43 -2.33 -0.41 -8.19
C VAL A 43 -3.15 -1.61 -8.66
N VAL A 44 -3.39 -2.55 -7.76
CA VAL A 44 -4.15 -3.78 -8.05
C VAL A 44 -5.66 -3.57 -7.97
N TRP A 45 -6.09 -2.49 -7.31
CA TRP A 45 -7.48 -2.07 -7.25
C TRP A 45 -7.59 -0.59 -6.89
N ASP A 46 -8.62 0.09 -7.41
CA ASP A 46 -9.02 1.43 -7.00
C ASP A 46 -10.53 1.60 -6.92
N GLY A 47 -11.00 2.53 -6.09
CA GLY A 47 -12.42 2.86 -5.99
C GLY A 47 -12.79 3.78 -4.83
N SER A 48 -14.06 4.20 -4.78
CA SER A 48 -14.55 5.15 -3.76
C SER A 48 -14.86 4.51 -2.41
N ASN A 49 -14.95 3.18 -2.32
CA ASN A 49 -15.15 2.46 -1.07
C ASN A 49 -14.28 1.18 -1.07
N PRO A 50 -13.26 1.06 -0.22
CA PRO A 50 -12.33 -0.06 -0.21
C PRO A 50 -12.98 -1.39 0.20
N GLU A 51 -14.11 -1.37 0.90
CA GLU A 51 -14.86 -2.59 1.24
C GLU A 51 -15.39 -3.32 -0.01
N LYS A 52 -15.52 -2.62 -1.14
CA LYS A 52 -15.94 -3.20 -2.42
C LYS A 52 -14.83 -3.98 -3.13
N ALA A 53 -13.59 -3.87 -2.68
CA ALA A 53 -12.45 -4.57 -3.26
C ALA A 53 -12.44 -6.08 -2.95
N GLY A 54 -13.26 -6.52 -1.99
CA GLY A 54 -13.26 -7.88 -1.48
C GLY A 54 -12.17 -8.11 -0.43
N GLY A 55 -11.93 -9.38 -0.09
CA GLY A 55 -10.92 -9.74 0.91
C GLY A 55 -9.50 -9.54 0.39
N VAL A 56 -8.56 -9.24 1.29
CA VAL A 56 -7.12 -9.09 0.96
C VAL A 56 -6.57 -10.30 0.20
N GLN A 57 -7.06 -11.51 0.50
CA GLN A 57 -6.68 -12.75 -0.21
C GLN A 57 -7.03 -12.73 -1.71
N HIS A 58 -8.12 -12.05 -2.08
CA HIS A 58 -8.52 -11.90 -3.47
C HIS A 58 -7.60 -10.90 -4.19
N LEU A 59 -7.23 -9.82 -3.50
CA LEU A 59 -6.33 -8.78 -4.02
C LEU A 59 -4.88 -9.25 -4.11
N SER A 60 -4.40 -10.03 -3.14
CA SER A 60 -3.03 -10.50 -3.08
C SER A 60 -2.70 -11.61 -4.09
N GLY A 61 -3.73 -12.17 -4.73
CA GLY A 61 -3.61 -13.35 -5.58
C GLY A 61 -2.88 -14.49 -4.88
N GLU A 62 -1.96 -15.12 -5.60
CA GLU A 62 -1.13 -16.24 -5.10
C GLU A 62 0.05 -15.79 -4.21
N THR A 63 0.25 -14.48 -4.02
CA THR A 63 1.41 -13.94 -3.29
C THR A 63 1.11 -13.61 -1.83
N GLU A 64 0.84 -14.65 -1.03
CA GLU A 64 0.46 -14.50 0.39
C GLU A 64 1.51 -13.84 1.31
N THR A 65 2.75 -13.69 0.85
CA THR A 65 3.85 -13.05 1.59
C THR A 65 4.07 -11.58 1.22
N GLN A 66 3.32 -11.08 0.23
CA GLN A 66 3.36 -9.68 -0.23
C GLN A 66 2.17 -8.93 0.35
N ALA A 67 2.44 -7.85 1.08
CA ALA A 67 1.39 -7.02 1.63
C ALA A 67 0.67 -6.25 0.52
N VAL A 68 -0.64 -6.11 0.71
CA VAL A 68 -1.49 -5.21 -0.05
C VAL A 68 -1.70 -3.97 0.82
N TRP A 69 -1.19 -2.82 0.38
CA TRP A 69 -1.20 -1.57 1.15
C TRP A 69 -2.36 -0.69 0.71
N LEU A 70 -3.25 -0.35 1.64
CA LEU A 70 -4.43 0.49 1.40
C LEU A 70 -4.11 1.95 1.70
N LYS A 71 -4.51 2.86 0.80
CA LYS A 71 -4.40 4.30 1.01
C LYS A 71 -5.51 5.06 0.28
N LEU A 72 -6.01 6.13 0.90
CA LEU A 72 -6.75 7.16 0.17
C LEU A 72 -5.77 8.09 -0.55
N VAL A 73 -5.92 8.24 -1.86
CA VAL A 73 -5.11 9.17 -2.64
C VAL A 73 -5.65 10.58 -2.47
N ASP A 74 -5.20 11.25 -1.42
CA ASP A 74 -5.54 12.62 -1.12
C ASP A 74 -4.39 13.55 -1.55
N PRO A 75 -4.57 14.41 -2.57
CA PRO A 75 -3.55 15.38 -2.97
C PRO A 75 -3.13 16.34 -1.86
N GLU A 76 -3.98 16.54 -0.85
CA GLU A 76 -3.68 17.38 0.32
C GLU A 76 -3.04 16.59 1.47
N GLU A 77 -2.96 15.26 1.35
CA GLU A 77 -2.41 14.30 2.32
C GLU A 77 -2.86 14.57 3.77
N LYS A 78 -4.18 14.73 3.97
CA LYS A 78 -4.76 15.09 5.29
C LYS A 78 -4.66 13.97 6.33
N GLU A 79 -4.46 12.72 5.91
CA GLU A 79 -4.25 11.59 6.81
C GLU A 79 -2.94 11.74 7.61
N GLY A 80 -1.98 12.51 7.11
CA GLY A 80 -0.74 12.79 7.82
C GLY A 80 0.14 11.53 7.99
N GLU A 81 0.22 10.69 6.96
CA GLU A 81 0.95 9.41 7.02
C GLU A 81 2.42 9.60 7.41
N HIS A 82 2.89 8.83 8.40
CA HIS A 82 4.25 8.94 8.95
C HIS A 82 5.25 8.07 8.18
N MET A 83 5.70 8.55 7.02
CA MET A 83 6.59 7.78 6.12
C MET A 83 7.89 7.28 6.77
N ARG A 84 8.41 7.98 7.78
CA ARG A 84 9.66 7.60 8.50
C ARG A 84 9.58 6.24 9.18
N VAL A 85 8.38 5.78 9.56
CA VAL A 85 8.20 4.45 10.17
C VAL A 85 8.56 3.35 9.17
N TYR A 86 8.17 3.50 7.90
CA TYR A 86 8.50 2.54 6.85
C TYR A 86 9.99 2.57 6.50
N GLU A 87 10.62 3.75 6.51
CA GLU A 87 12.08 3.86 6.31
C GLU A 87 12.86 3.12 7.40
N GLN A 88 12.44 3.26 8.66
CA GLN A 88 13.05 2.54 9.79
C GLN A 88 12.91 1.03 9.66
N ILE A 89 11.72 0.53 9.30
CA ILE A 89 11.48 -0.91 9.10
C ILE A 89 12.38 -1.51 8.02
N LEU A 90 12.77 -0.73 7.00
CA LEU A 90 13.63 -1.19 5.91
C LEU A 90 15.13 -1.01 6.19
N ALA A 91 15.49 -0.20 7.19
CA ALA A 91 16.86 0.01 7.62
C ALA A 91 17.33 -1.06 8.62
N ASP A 92 16.39 -1.71 9.31
CA ASP A 92 16.60 -2.86 10.19
C ASP A 92 16.77 -4.19 9.42
#